data_AF-A0A847HFC3-F1
#
_entry.id   AF-A0A847HFC3-F1
#
_cell.length_a   1.000
_cell.length_b   1.000
_cell.length_c   1.000
_cell.angle_alpha   90.00
_cell.angle_beta   90.00
_cell.angle_gamma   90.00
#
_symmetry.space_group_name_H-M   'P 1'
#
loop_
_entity.id
_entity.type
_entity.pdbx_description
1 polymer ?
#
loop_
_entity_poly.entity_id
_entity_poly.type
_entity_poly.pdbx_seq_one_letter_code
_entity_poly.pdbx_strand_id
1 'polypeptide(L)'
;IAALISVVSVPLGTTASEVFRNAVALIVSALPEALPIVLTVALGVGVSRMAKRNAVIRNLPSVETLGSIDVIGSDKTGTLTINRMTVERLWTPDGRELDVTQVPANGGGLSTTQRSSLRTGALSNEATHHKDAETGLVGDAVDVAMAAAGTPPAQCADRFPPADPVPPRKHPFEEVS
;
A
#
# COMPACT_ATOMS: atom_id res chain seq x y z
N ILE A 1 49.78 -7.84 -3.49
CA ILE A 1 50.46 -8.20 -4.76
C ILE A 1 51.55 -7.18 -5.11
N ALA A 2 51.21 -5.90 -5.27
CA ALA A 2 52.20 -4.85 -5.56
C ALA A 2 53.36 -4.80 -4.54
N ALA A 3 53.06 -4.79 -3.23
CA ALA A 3 54.10 -4.80 -2.18
C ALA A 3 54.99 -6.05 -2.22
N LEU A 4 54.42 -7.21 -2.53
CA LEU A 4 55.19 -8.46 -2.69
C LEU A 4 56.15 -8.35 -3.88
N ILE A 5 55.67 -7.84 -5.02
CA ILE A 5 56.48 -7.62 -6.22
C ILE A 5 57.59 -6.61 -5.92
N SER A 6 57.29 -5.50 -5.24
CA SER A 6 58.29 -4.50 -4.85
C SER A 6 59.38 -5.06 -3.94
N VAL A 7 59.03 -5.87 -2.93
CA VAL A 7 60.00 -6.50 -2.02
C VAL A 7 60.90 -7.49 -2.76
N VAL A 8 60.38 -8.20 -3.76
CA VAL A 8 61.17 -9.11 -4.61
C VAL A 8 62.05 -8.34 -5.59
N SER A 9 61.58 -7.22 -6.15
CA SER A 9 62.33 -6.44 -7.13
C SER A 9 63.56 -5.73 -6.55
N VAL A 10 63.52 -5.29 -5.29
CA VAL A 10 64.65 -4.62 -4.61
C VAL A 10 65.95 -5.45 -4.62
N PRO A 11 65.96 -6.73 -4.18
CA PRO A 11 67.16 -7.58 -4.26
C PRO A 11 67.55 -7.98 -5.70
N LEU A 12 66.66 -7.83 -6.68
CA LEU A 12 66.93 -8.06 -8.11
C LEU A 12 67.70 -6.90 -8.79
N GLY A 13 68.04 -5.85 -8.05
CA GLY A 13 68.85 -4.73 -8.54
C GLY A 13 68.07 -3.65 -9.29
N THR A 14 66.74 -3.67 -9.26
CA THR A 14 65.92 -2.60 -9.85
C THR A 14 66.05 -1.31 -9.04
N THR A 15 66.08 -0.17 -9.71
CA THR A 15 66.23 1.13 -9.04
C THR A 15 64.97 1.49 -8.23
N ALA A 16 65.13 2.28 -7.16
CA ALA A 16 64.01 2.66 -6.29
C ALA A 16 62.90 3.41 -7.06
N SER A 17 63.26 4.18 -8.09
CA SER A 17 62.32 4.89 -8.96
C SER A 17 61.49 3.92 -9.83
N GLU A 18 62.10 2.85 -10.34
CA GLU A 18 61.41 1.81 -11.11
C GLU A 18 60.47 1.00 -10.21
N VAL A 19 60.94 0.60 -9.02
CA VAL A 19 60.10 -0.12 -8.05
C VAL A 19 58.86 0.70 -7.69
N PHE A 20 59.01 2.01 -7.48
CA PHE A 20 57.88 2.91 -7.21
C PHE A 20 56.92 3.02 -8.39
N ARG A 21 57.41 3.26 -9.61
CA ARG A 21 56.57 3.35 -10.82
C ARG A 21 55.80 2.05 -11.08
N ASN A 22 56.47 0.90 -10.94
CA ASN A 22 55.85 -0.41 -11.13
C ASN A 22 54.79 -0.69 -10.07
N ALA A 23 55.04 -0.33 -8.80
CA ALA A 23 54.06 -0.47 -7.73
C ALA A 23 52.78 0.34 -7.99
N VAL A 24 52.92 1.60 -8.41
CA VAL A 24 51.78 2.46 -8.75
C VAL A 24 51.01 1.89 -9.95
N ALA A 25 51.69 1.45 -11.00
CA ALA A 25 51.06 0.85 -12.17
C ALA A 25 50.24 -0.40 -11.82
N LEU A 26 50.78 -1.27 -10.95
CA LEU A 26 50.09 -2.46 -10.47
C LEU A 26 48.87 -2.14 -9.61
N ILE A 27 48.96 -1.12 -8.76
CA ILE A 27 47.83 -0.68 -7.92
C ILE A 27 46.70 -0.15 -8.80
N VAL A 28 47.01 0.75 -9.74
CA VAL A 28 46.02 1.34 -10.65
C VAL A 28 45.36 0.24 -11.51
N SER A 29 46.15 -0.70 -12.03
CA SER A 29 45.64 -1.84 -12.80
C SER A 29 44.71 -2.76 -12.01
N ALA A 30 44.81 -2.79 -10.68
CA ALA A 30 43.98 -3.64 -9.83
C ALA A 30 42.67 -2.95 -9.40
N LEU A 31 42.53 -1.64 -9.60
CA LEU A 31 41.31 -0.92 -9.27
C LEU A 31 40.20 -1.28 -10.26
N PRO A 32 39.06 -1.81 -9.80
CA PRO A 32 37.99 -2.22 -10.68
C PRO A 32 37.14 -1.00 -11.07
N GLU A 33 37.64 -0.18 -12.00
CA GLU A 33 36.99 1.06 -12.45
C GLU A 33 35.63 0.82 -13.12
N ALA A 34 35.40 -0.38 -13.67
CA ALA A 34 34.15 -0.75 -14.34
C ALA A 34 33.05 -1.24 -13.38
N LEU A 35 33.39 -1.62 -12.14
CA LEU A 35 32.45 -2.22 -11.20
C LEU A 35 31.25 -1.30 -10.87
N PRO A 36 31.44 0.02 -10.61
CA PRO A 36 30.32 0.90 -10.31
C PRO A 36 29.34 1.04 -11.48
N ILE A 37 29.84 0.99 -12.71
CA ILE A 37 29.03 1.09 -13.93
C ILE A 37 28.16 -0.16 -14.09
N VAL A 38 28.77 -1.35 -13.98
CA VAL A 38 28.05 -2.62 -14.10
C VAL A 38 26.97 -2.74 -13.04
N LEU A 39 27.28 -2.35 -11.79
CA LEU A 39 26.30 -2.34 -10.70
C LEU A 39 25.11 -1.42 -11.02
N THR A 40 25.39 -0.20 -11.49
CA THR A 40 24.34 0.77 -11.85
C THR A 40 23.41 0.23 -12.94
N VAL A 41 23.97 -0.40 -13.98
CA VAL A 41 23.19 -1.01 -15.07
C VAL A 41 22.34 -2.18 -14.55
N ALA A 42 22.93 -3.06 -13.74
CA ALA A 42 22.22 -4.20 -13.17
C ALA A 42 21.04 -3.76 -12.28
N LEU A 43 21.27 -2.80 -11.37
CA LEU A 43 20.22 -2.23 -10.52
C LEU A 43 19.16 -1.50 -11.35
N GLY A 44 19.56 -0.77 -12.39
CA GLY A 44 18.64 -0.08 -13.31
C GLY A 44 17.69 -1.04 -14.04
N VAL A 45 18.19 -2.21 -14.48
CA VAL A 45 17.34 -3.27 -15.03
C VAL A 45 16.34 -3.78 -13.98
N GLY A 46 16.78 -3.94 -12.73
CA GLY A 46 15.91 -4.26 -11.59
C GLY A 46 14.79 -3.25 -11.39
N VAL A 47 15.12 -1.96 -11.35
CA VAL A 47 14.14 -0.86 -11.25
C VAL A 47 13.15 -0.87 -12.40
N SER A 48 13.62 -1.05 -13.65
CA SER A 48 12.73 -1.12 -14.81
C SER A 48 11.73 -2.27 -14.72
N ARG A 49 12.14 -3.43 -14.21
CA ARG A 49 11.25 -4.58 -13.98
C ARG A 49 10.24 -4.32 -12.87
N MET A 50 10.65 -3.64 -11.79
CA MET A 50 9.75 -3.28 -10.68
C MET A 50 8.71 -2.23 -11.12
N ALA A 51 9.12 -1.23 -11.91
CA ALA A 51 8.21 -0.21 -12.43
C ALA A 51 7.11 -0.79 -13.32
N LYS A 52 7.42 -1.81 -14.14
CA LYS A 52 6.43 -2.56 -14.93
C LYS A 52 5.38 -3.30 -14.08
N ARG A 53 5.65 -3.47 -12.78
CA ARG A 53 4.74 -4.07 -11.78
C ARG A 53 4.15 -3.01 -10.84
N ASN A 54 4.12 -1.75 -11.25
CA ASN A 54 3.63 -0.61 -10.46
C ASN A 54 4.41 -0.32 -9.17
N ALA A 55 5.66 -0.80 -9.05
CA ALA A 55 6.54 -0.49 -7.93
C ALA A 55 7.60 0.54 -8.35
N VAL A 56 7.41 1.79 -7.91
CA VAL A 56 8.29 2.91 -8.27
C VAL A 56 9.46 3.00 -7.28
N ILE A 57 10.67 2.74 -7.77
CA ILE A 57 11.90 2.84 -6.97
C ILE A 57 12.52 4.23 -7.18
N ARG A 58 12.70 4.98 -6.09
CA ARG A 58 13.31 6.32 -6.12
C ARG A 58 14.84 6.30 -6.02
N ASN A 59 15.41 5.27 -5.39
CA ASN A 59 16.84 5.12 -5.17
C ASN A 59 17.31 3.72 -5.59
N LEU A 60 18.29 3.63 -6.51
CA LEU A 60 18.80 2.35 -7.04
C LEU A 60 19.24 1.33 -5.97
N PRO A 61 19.95 1.72 -4.88
CA PRO A 61 20.38 0.76 -3.86
C PRO A 61 19.22 0.05 -3.15
N SER A 62 18.02 0.63 -3.14
CA SER A 62 16.83 0.01 -2.52
C SER A 62 16.46 -1.32 -3.18
N VAL A 63 16.85 -1.54 -4.44
CA VAL A 63 16.63 -2.82 -5.13
C VAL A 63 17.43 -3.94 -4.48
N GLU A 64 18.68 -3.66 -4.08
CA GLU A 64 19.51 -4.62 -3.36
C GLU A 64 18.95 -4.89 -1.97
N THR A 65 18.59 -3.84 -1.23
CA THR A 65 17.97 -3.97 0.09
C THR A 65 16.67 -4.78 0.05
N LEU A 66 15.84 -4.60 -0.99
CA LEU A 66 14.61 -5.37 -1.17
C LEU A 66 14.88 -6.84 -1.55
N GLY A 67 16.06 -7.15 -2.08
CA GLY A 67 16.49 -8.52 -2.36
C GLY A 67 17.03 -9.26 -1.14
N SER A 68 17.53 -8.53 -0.12
CA SER A 68 18.21 -9.07 1.06
C SER A 68 17.44 -8.86 2.37
N ILE A 69 16.17 -8.48 2.30
CA ILE A 69 15.31 -8.23 3.45
C ILE A 69 14.87 -9.54 4.10
N ASP A 70 15.08 -9.63 5.42
CA ASP A 70 14.60 -10.74 6.25
C ASP A 70 13.28 -10.44 6.99
N VAL A 71 12.99 -9.16 7.28
CA VAL A 71 11.83 -8.72 8.08
C VAL A 71 11.11 -7.57 7.39
N ILE A 72 9.79 -7.73 7.19
CA ILE A 72 8.90 -6.69 6.64
C ILE A 72 8.15 -6.03 7.80
N GLY A 73 8.41 -4.74 8.03
CA GLY A 73 7.57 -3.88 8.85
C GLY A 73 6.49 -3.24 7.96
N SER A 74 5.24 -3.66 8.11
CA SER A 74 4.10 -3.07 7.39
C SER A 74 3.26 -2.24 8.35
N ASP A 75 2.80 -1.07 7.89
CA ASP A 75 1.73 -0.35 8.57
C ASP A 75 0.39 -1.07 8.36
N LYS A 76 -0.57 -0.86 9.25
CA LYS A 76 -1.93 -1.41 9.13
C LYS A 76 -2.77 -0.52 8.22
N THR A 77 -2.94 0.74 8.61
CA THR A 77 -3.92 1.63 8.00
C THR A 77 -3.40 2.16 6.67
N GLY A 78 -4.13 1.89 5.58
CA GLY A 78 -3.72 2.34 4.23
C GLY A 78 -2.60 1.52 3.59
N THR A 79 -2.13 0.45 4.25
CA THR A 79 -1.18 -0.52 3.67
C THR A 79 -1.76 -1.93 3.70
N LEU A 80 -1.98 -2.52 4.88
CA LEU A 80 -2.67 -3.81 5.00
C LEU A 80 -4.18 -3.66 4.84
N THR A 81 -4.73 -2.53 5.28
CA THR A 81 -6.15 -2.19 5.11
C THR A 81 -6.32 -1.11 4.06
N ILE A 82 -7.48 -1.11 3.42
CA ILE A 82 -7.85 -0.14 2.37
C ILE A 82 -8.19 1.26 2.89
N ASN A 83 -7.93 1.54 4.18
CA ASN A 83 -8.30 2.77 4.88
C ASN A 83 -9.76 3.22 4.61
N ARG A 84 -10.67 2.25 4.52
CA ARG A 84 -12.11 2.46 4.38
C ARG A 84 -12.82 1.61 5.41
N MET A 85 -13.76 2.21 6.12
CA MET A 85 -14.61 1.47 7.04
C MET A 85 -15.59 0.61 6.23
N THR A 86 -15.86 -0.60 6.68
CA THR A 86 -16.72 -1.56 5.98
C THR A 86 -17.53 -2.33 7.00
N VAL A 87 -18.81 -2.54 6.73
CA VAL A 87 -19.67 -3.39 7.55
C VAL A 87 -19.28 -4.84 7.27
N GLU A 88 -18.71 -5.52 8.26
CA GLU A 88 -18.26 -6.91 8.10
C GLU A 88 -19.31 -7.92 8.54
N ARG A 89 -20.10 -7.61 9.57
CA ARG A 89 -21.01 -8.57 10.19
C ARG A 89 -22.37 -7.95 10.48
N LEU A 90 -23.40 -8.76 10.29
CA LEU A 90 -24.79 -8.41 10.59
C LEU A 90 -25.37 -9.47 11.53
N TRP A 91 -25.90 -9.03 12.66
CA TRP A 91 -26.71 -9.85 13.55
C TRP A 91 -28.18 -9.49 13.38
N THR A 92 -29.00 -10.49 13.12
CA THR A 92 -30.44 -10.33 12.98
C THR A 92 -31.20 -10.82 14.22
N PRO A 93 -32.41 -10.30 14.48
CA PRO A 93 -33.19 -10.64 15.69
C PRO A 93 -33.54 -12.14 15.84
N ASP A 94 -33.48 -12.90 14.75
CA ASP A 94 -33.61 -14.35 14.72
C ASP A 94 -32.33 -15.10 15.17
N GLY A 95 -31.34 -14.37 15.70
CA GLY A 95 -30.10 -14.93 16.27
C GLY A 95 -29.08 -15.37 15.22
N ARG A 96 -29.28 -15.00 13.95
CA ARG A 96 -28.37 -15.36 12.86
C ARG A 96 -27.31 -14.29 12.68
N GLU A 97 -26.08 -14.75 12.44
CA GLU A 97 -24.95 -13.92 12.05
C GLU A 97 -24.69 -14.11 10.55
N LEU A 98 -24.42 -13.01 9.86
CA LEU A 98 -24.05 -13.00 8.46
C LEU A 98 -22.75 -12.23 8.30
N ASP A 99 -21.79 -12.84 7.62
CA ASP A 99 -20.62 -12.13 7.09
C ASP A 99 -21.03 -11.37 5.82
N VAL A 100 -21.10 -10.04 5.96
CA VAL A 100 -21.52 -9.12 4.89
C VAL A 100 -20.47 -9.07 3.77
N THR A 101 -19.21 -9.37 4.07
CA THR A 101 -18.12 -9.37 3.07
C THR A 101 -18.26 -10.48 2.03
N GLN A 102 -19.00 -11.55 2.37
CA GLN A 102 -19.23 -12.70 1.50
C GLN A 102 -20.53 -12.59 0.70
N VAL A 103 -21.29 -11.51 0.88
CA VAL A 103 -22.55 -11.30 0.16
C VAL A 103 -22.23 -10.85 -1.26
N PRO A 104 -22.75 -11.54 -2.30
CA PRO A 104 -22.52 -11.13 -3.67
C PRO A 104 -23.12 -9.73 -3.94
N ALA A 105 -22.49 -8.97 -4.83
CA ALA A 105 -22.88 -7.59 -5.15
C ALA A 105 -24.35 -7.41 -5.57
N ASN A 106 -25.00 -8.48 -6.05
CA ASN A 106 -26.42 -8.47 -6.41
C ASN A 106 -27.37 -8.67 -5.20
N GLY A 107 -26.83 -8.79 -3.98
CA GLY A 107 -27.61 -9.07 -2.76
C GLY A 107 -28.27 -10.45 -2.75
N GLY A 108 -27.74 -11.39 -3.56
CA GLY A 108 -28.19 -12.77 -3.62
C GLY A 108 -27.92 -13.52 -2.31
N GLY A 109 -28.82 -14.44 -1.93
CA GLY A 109 -28.67 -15.25 -0.72
C GLY A 109 -29.08 -14.57 0.59
N LEU A 110 -29.38 -13.26 0.57
CA LEU A 110 -29.90 -12.56 1.75
C LEU A 110 -31.36 -12.93 2.01
N SER A 111 -31.65 -13.31 3.25
CA SER A 111 -33.01 -13.40 3.78
C SER A 111 -33.69 -12.01 3.78
N THR A 112 -35.02 -12.01 3.82
CA THR A 112 -35.81 -10.76 3.90
C THR A 112 -35.41 -9.92 5.11
N THR A 113 -35.18 -10.56 6.27
CA THR A 113 -34.75 -9.87 7.50
C THR A 113 -33.40 -9.19 7.31
N GLN A 114 -32.40 -9.91 6.78
CA GLN A 114 -31.06 -9.38 6.56
C GLN A 114 -31.06 -8.21 5.56
N ARG A 115 -31.81 -8.36 4.45
CA ARG A 115 -31.95 -7.30 3.45
C ARG A 115 -32.63 -6.06 4.03
N SER A 116 -33.70 -6.25 4.81
CA SER A 116 -34.39 -5.14 5.47
C SER A 116 -33.48 -4.45 6.49
N SER A 117 -32.73 -5.19 7.31
CA SER A 117 -31.80 -4.62 8.29
C SER A 117 -30.71 -3.77 7.64
N LEU A 118 -30.05 -4.28 6.58
CA LEU A 118 -29.03 -3.52 5.84
C LEU A 118 -29.64 -2.28 5.17
N ARG A 119 -30.83 -2.41 4.59
CA ARG A 119 -31.53 -1.29 3.96
C ARG A 119 -31.96 -0.23 4.98
N THR A 120 -32.41 -0.63 6.17
CA THR A 120 -32.72 0.31 7.26
C THR A 120 -31.46 1.09 7.65
N GLY A 121 -30.33 0.42 7.83
CA GLY A 121 -29.05 1.07 8.11
C GLY A 121 -28.62 2.04 7.00
N ALA A 122 -28.85 1.69 5.74
CA ALA A 122 -28.56 2.56 4.60
C ALA A 122 -29.49 3.78 4.50
N LEU A 123 -30.74 3.67 4.96
CA LEU A 123 -31.73 4.75 4.91
C LEU A 123 -31.72 5.67 6.14
N SER A 124 -31.15 5.22 7.25
CA SER A 124 -31.14 5.94 8.53
C SER A 124 -29.79 6.60 8.83
N ASN A 125 -28.97 6.84 7.81
CA ASN A 125 -27.68 7.54 7.91
C ASN A 125 -27.69 8.84 7.10
N GLU A 126 -26.65 9.66 7.24
CA GLU A 126 -26.53 10.96 6.57
C GLU A 126 -25.65 10.93 5.30
N ALA A 127 -25.26 9.74 4.82
CA ALA A 127 -24.46 9.64 3.62
C ALA A 127 -25.27 10.07 2.39
N THR A 128 -24.69 10.97 1.60
CA THR A 128 -25.31 11.52 0.39
C THR A 128 -24.61 10.99 -0.86
N HIS A 129 -25.36 10.87 -1.95
CA HIS A 129 -24.81 10.46 -3.23
C HIS A 129 -24.11 11.62 -3.92
N HIS A 130 -22.87 11.41 -4.36
CA HIS A 130 -22.10 12.38 -5.10
C HIS A 130 -21.40 11.71 -6.28
N LYS A 131 -21.73 12.12 -7.51
CA LYS A 131 -21.26 11.47 -8.75
C LYS A 131 -19.74 11.55 -8.93
N ASP A 132 -19.09 12.54 -8.33
CA ASP A 132 -17.65 12.76 -8.43
C ASP A 132 -16.85 12.09 -7.29
N ALA A 133 -17.53 11.45 -6.33
CA ALA A 133 -16.87 10.72 -5.25
C ALA A 133 -16.47 9.31 -5.71
N GLU A 134 -15.30 8.81 -5.28
CA GLU A 134 -14.79 7.49 -5.68
C GLU A 134 -15.75 6.32 -5.39
N THR A 135 -16.55 6.42 -4.33
CA THR A 135 -17.57 5.42 -3.94
C THR A 135 -18.98 5.82 -4.34
N GLY A 136 -19.16 6.99 -4.96
CA GLY A 136 -20.46 7.59 -5.21
C GLY A 136 -21.18 8.09 -3.96
N LEU A 137 -20.52 8.08 -2.78
CA LEU A 137 -21.07 8.42 -1.47
C LEU A 137 -20.16 9.41 -0.73
N VAL A 138 -20.75 10.37 -0.04
CA VAL A 138 -20.07 11.38 0.79
C VAL A 138 -20.77 11.47 2.14
N GLY A 139 -20.00 11.41 3.22
CA GLY A 139 -20.46 11.43 4.60
C GLY A 139 -19.32 11.08 5.53
N ASP A 140 -19.61 10.84 6.81
CA ASP A 140 -18.62 10.24 7.70
C ASP A 140 -18.33 8.77 7.32
N ALA A 141 -17.24 8.22 7.87
CA ALA A 141 -16.80 6.88 7.50
C ALA A 141 -17.80 5.76 7.87
N VAL A 142 -18.57 5.93 8.95
CA VAL A 142 -19.55 4.95 9.41
C VAL A 142 -20.79 5.00 8.51
N ASP A 143 -21.27 6.21 8.23
CA ASP A 143 -22.44 6.45 7.39
C ASP A 143 -22.20 5.97 5.96
N VAL A 144 -21.03 6.27 5.38
CA VAL A 144 -20.65 5.76 4.06
C VAL A 144 -20.57 4.23 4.05
N ALA A 145 -20.05 3.61 5.11
CA ALA A 145 -19.99 2.15 5.21
C ALA A 145 -21.39 1.52 5.32
N MET A 146 -22.29 2.13 6.09
CA MET A 146 -23.67 1.66 6.25
C MET A 146 -24.50 1.84 4.98
N ALA A 147 -24.38 2.98 4.30
CA ALA A 147 -25.01 3.24 3.01
C ALA A 147 -24.54 2.27 1.92
N ALA A 148 -23.24 1.98 1.89
CA ALA A 148 -22.65 1.02 0.96
C ALA A 148 -23.10 -0.43 1.23
N ALA A 149 -23.28 -0.82 2.50
CA ALA A 149 -23.70 -2.17 2.87
C ALA A 149 -25.17 -2.48 2.49
N GLY A 150 -26.05 -1.47 2.49
CA GLY A 150 -27.47 -1.63 2.13
C GLY A 150 -27.82 -1.37 0.67
N THR A 151 -26.86 -0.92 -0.15
CA THR A 151 -27.09 -0.57 -1.57
C THR A 151 -26.24 -1.45 -2.49
N PRO A 152 -26.82 -2.19 -3.44
CA PRO A 152 -26.05 -2.92 -4.43
C PRO A 152 -25.11 -1.98 -5.21
N PRO A 153 -23.87 -2.37 -5.55
CA PRO A 153 -22.93 -1.53 -6.33
C PRO A 153 -23.51 -1.04 -7.66
N ALA A 154 -24.44 -1.80 -8.26
CA ALA A 154 -25.11 -1.46 -9.52
C ALA A 154 -26.32 -0.49 -9.36
N GLN A 155 -26.70 -0.13 -8.13
CA GLN A 155 -27.87 0.75 -7.85
C GLN A 155 -27.49 2.06 -7.15
N CYS A 156 -26.19 2.32 -6.94
CA CYS A 156 -25.69 3.58 -6.37
C CYS A 156 -26.01 4.83 -7.20
N ALA A 157 -26.56 4.69 -8.41
CA ALA A 157 -26.81 5.82 -9.30
C ALA A 157 -28.25 6.38 -9.28
N ASP A 158 -29.29 5.62 -8.88
CA ASP A 158 -30.64 5.94 -9.41
C ASP A 158 -31.88 5.64 -8.55
N ARG A 159 -31.80 5.28 -7.24
CA ARG A 159 -33.00 4.73 -6.58
C ARG A 159 -33.42 5.21 -5.20
N PHE A 160 -32.80 6.24 -4.63
CA PHE A 160 -33.27 6.79 -3.36
C PHE A 160 -33.54 8.29 -3.50
N PRO A 161 -34.81 8.73 -3.58
CA PRO A 161 -35.11 10.13 -3.33
C PRO A 161 -34.68 10.45 -1.89
N PRO A 162 -34.17 11.67 -1.62
CA PRO A 162 -33.83 12.08 -0.26
C PRO A 162 -35.06 11.87 0.63
N ALA A 163 -34.93 11.05 1.67
CA ALA A 163 -35.94 11.00 2.70
C ALA A 163 -35.95 12.36 3.42
N ASP A 164 -37.13 12.84 3.81
CA ASP A 164 -37.23 14.06 4.59
C ASP A 164 -36.34 13.93 5.84
N PRO A 165 -35.44 14.89 6.09
CA PRO A 165 -34.56 14.83 7.24
C PRO A 165 -35.42 14.78 8.51
N VAL A 166 -35.33 13.67 9.25
CA VAL A 166 -35.91 13.59 10.58
C VAL A 166 -35.10 14.55 11.44
N PRO A 167 -35.71 15.57 12.05
CA PRO A 167 -34.97 16.53 12.86
C PRO A 167 -34.26 15.79 13.99
N PRO A 168 -33.00 16.14 14.30
CA PRO A 168 -32.26 15.50 15.38
C PRO A 168 -33.07 15.63 16.67
N ARG A 169 -33.33 14.50 17.34
CA ARG A 169 -33.90 14.54 18.69
C ARG A 169 -32.87 15.20 19.57
N LYS A 170 -33.22 16.34 20.17
CA LYS A 170 -32.42 16.98 21.21
C LYS A 170 -32.12 15.94 22.28
N HIS A 171 -30.84 15.56 22.41
CA HIS A 171 -30.40 14.71 23.50
C HIS A 171 -30.53 15.53 24.79
N PRO A 172 -31.11 14.98 25.89
CA PRO A 172 -31.34 15.70 27.14
C PRO A 172 -30.05 16.10 27.91
N PHE A 173 -28.89 16.13 27.26
CA PHE A 173 -27.59 16.40 27.86
C PHE A 173 -26.96 17.75 27.44
N GLU A 174 -27.62 18.57 26.61
CA GLU A 174 -27.09 19.87 26.17
C GLU A 174 -27.49 21.08 27.05
N GLU A 175 -28.05 20.87 28.26
CA GLU A 175 -28.45 21.96 29.17
C GLU A 175 -27.61 22.09 30.46
N VAL A 176 -26.38 21.57 30.47
CA VAL A 176 -25.45 21.81 31.59
C VAL A 176 -24.06 22.21 31.07
N SER A 177 -23.90 23.49 30.76
CA SER A 177 -22.65 24.27 30.91
C SER A 177 -22.97 25.75 30.95
#